data_AF-A0A6N0HQZ9-F1
#
_entry.id   AF-A0A6N0HQZ9-F1
#
_cell.length_a   1.000
_cell.length_b   1.000
_cell.length_c   1.000
_cell.angle_alpha   90.00
_cell.angle_beta   90.00
_cell.angle_gamma   90.00
#
_symmetry.space_group_name_H-M   'P 1'
#
loop_
_entity.id
_entity.type
_entity.pdbx_description
1 polymer ?
#
loop_
_entity_poly.entity_id
_entity_poly.type
_entity_poly.pdbx_seq_one_letter_code
_entity_poly.pdbx_strand_id
1 'polypeptide(L)'
;MDVTVVAATNRNLNRLMEAEEFRQDLFFRLSSHQIKIPPLRERRDDIPALTEHFLDEAGQAMAQQPLKPPVELLSFLRSTTSPAIFVSCVR
;
A
#
# COMPACT_ATOMS: atom_id res chain seq x y z
N MET A 1 10.10 -25.10 17.95
CA MET A 1 9.05 -24.58 17.06
C MET A 1 9.28 -23.09 17.01
N ASP A 2 9.92 -22.60 15.96
CA ASP A 2 10.28 -21.19 15.83
C ASP A 2 9.21 -20.49 15.02
N VAL A 3 8.61 -19.43 15.58
CA VAL A 3 7.52 -18.68 14.97
C VAL A 3 7.92 -17.22 14.86
N THR A 4 7.90 -16.68 13.64
CA THR A 4 8.07 -15.25 13.38
C THR A 4 6.70 -14.61 13.15
N VAL A 5 6.39 -13.57 13.90
CA VAL A 5 5.11 -12.85 13.81
C VAL A 5 5.33 -11.51 13.10
N VAL A 6 4.56 -11.26 12.05
CA VAL A 6 4.52 -9.97 11.33
C VAL A 6 3.09 -9.43 11.39
N ALA A 7 2.92 -8.18 11.81
CA ALA A 7 1.62 -7.51 11.90
C ALA A 7 1.65 -6.17 11.16
N ALA A 8 0.53 -5.79 10.53
CA ALA A 8 0.40 -4.52 9.81
C ALA A 8 -0.97 -3.88 10.13
N THR A 9 -1.01 -2.54 10.21
CA THR A 9 -2.24 -1.78 10.44
C THR A 9 -2.18 -0.42 9.77
N ASN A 10 -3.33 0.04 9.25
CA ASN A 10 -3.52 1.38 8.71
C ASN A 10 -4.07 2.36 9.79
N ARG A 11 -4.47 1.86 10.96
CA ARG A 11 -4.97 2.71 12.05
C ARG A 11 -3.79 3.18 12.92
N ASN A 12 -3.91 4.40 13.46
CA ASN A 12 -2.92 4.91 14.40
C ASN A 12 -3.05 4.19 15.75
N LEU A 13 -2.12 3.26 16.03
CA LEU A 13 -2.15 2.43 17.25
C LEU A 13 -2.05 3.25 18.54
N ASN A 14 -1.34 4.38 18.54
CA ASN A 14 -1.24 5.23 19.74
C ASN A 14 -2.60 5.76 20.15
N ARG A 15 -3.40 6.25 19.18
CA ARG A 15 -4.77 6.71 19.45
C ARG A 15 -5.68 5.58 19.95
N LEU A 16 -5.50 4.37 19.44
CA LEU A 16 -6.29 3.21 19.86
C LEU A 16 -5.90 2.70 21.26
N MET A 17 -4.62 2.87 21.64
CA MET A 17 -4.16 2.59 23.00
C MET A 17 -4.66 3.63 24.00
N GLU A 18 -4.72 4.91 23.62
CA GLU A 18 -5.31 5.99 24.42
C GLU A 18 -6.82 5.78 24.63
N ALA A 19 -7.51 5.22 23.64
CA ALA A 19 -8.94 4.91 23.70
C ALA A 19 -9.26 3.56 24.39
N GLU A 20 -8.27 2.87 24.97
CA GLU A 20 -8.39 1.51 25.56
C GLU A 20 -8.92 0.42 24.59
N GLU A 21 -9.06 0.73 23.30
CA GLU A 21 -9.46 -0.22 22.26
C GLU A 21 -8.33 -1.18 21.85
N PHE A 22 -7.08 -0.82 22.18
CA PHE A 22 -5.91 -1.65 21.87
C PHE A 22 -5.05 -1.92 23.10
N ARG A 23 -4.74 -3.21 23.30
CA ARG A 23 -3.91 -3.65 24.41
C ARG A 23 -2.46 -3.21 24.24
N GLN A 24 -1.99 -2.41 25.19
CA GLN A 24 -0.61 -1.90 25.22
C GLN A 24 0.44 -3.02 25.31
N ASP A 25 0.15 -4.10 26.05
CA ASP A 25 1.10 -5.21 26.23
C ASP A 25 1.41 -5.99 24.94
N LEU A 26 0.46 -6.04 24.01
CA LEU A 26 0.64 -6.61 22.68
C LEU A 26 1.41 -5.64 21.78
N PHE A 27 1.14 -4.34 21.88
CA PHE A 27 1.88 -3.31 21.16
C PHE A 27 3.37 -3.38 21.49
N PHE A 28 3.75 -3.33 22.76
CA PHE A 28 5.16 -3.32 23.18
C PHE A 28 5.93 -4.58 22.75
N ARG A 29 5.27 -5.74 22.64
CA ARG A 29 5.90 -6.98 22.16
C ARG A 29 6.10 -7.00 20.65
N LEU A 30 5.13 -6.48 19.89
CA LEU A 30 5.19 -6.46 18.43
C LEU A 30 6.00 -5.27 17.88
N SER A 31 6.14 -4.20 18.64
CA SER A 31 6.77 -2.94 18.20
C SER A 31 8.28 -2.88 18.38
N SER A 32 8.95 -4.01 18.67
CA SER A 32 10.42 -4.07 18.74
C SER A 32 11.09 -3.55 17.46
N HIS A 33 10.46 -3.79 16.30
CA HIS A 33 10.89 -3.29 15.00
C HIS A 33 9.70 -2.71 14.25
N GLN A 34 9.48 -1.40 14.37
CA GLN A 34 8.43 -0.71 13.63
C GLN A 34 8.95 -0.22 12.27
N ILE A 35 8.36 -0.72 11.18
CA ILE A 35 8.60 -0.21 9.84
C ILE A 35 7.44 0.73 9.47
N LYS A 36 7.73 2.02 9.30
CA LYS A 36 6.77 2.99 8.77
C LYS A 36 6.87 3.00 7.25
N ILE A 37 5.80 2.59 6.59
CA ILE A 37 5.72 2.65 5.13
C ILE A 37 5.19 4.03 4.75
N PRO A 38 5.99 4.92 4.13
CA PRO A 38 5.47 6.19 3.67
C PRO A 38 4.41 5.98 2.59
N PRO A 39 3.35 6.79 2.60
CA PRO A 39 2.27 6.72 1.63
C PRO A 39 2.79 7.03 0.23
N LEU A 40 2.10 6.51 -0.80
CA LEU A 40 2.54 6.62 -2.20
C LEU A 40 2.80 8.07 -2.67
N ARG A 41 2.09 9.03 -2.08
CA ARG A 41 2.26 10.48 -2.33
C ARG A 41 3.65 11.05 -1.97
N GLU A 42 4.37 10.42 -1.04
CA GLU A 42 5.72 10.80 -0.60
C GLU A 42 6.81 10.05 -1.40
N ARG A 43 6.41 9.01 -2.16
CA ARG A 43 7.27 8.14 -2.98
C ARG A 43 6.77 8.11 -4.43
N ARG A 44 6.54 9.30 -5.01
CA ARG A 44 5.95 9.42 -6.36
C ARG A 44 6.84 8.86 -7.47
N ASP A 45 8.14 8.73 -7.21
CA ASP A 45 9.09 8.15 -8.15
C ASP A 45 8.90 6.64 -8.33
N ASP A 46 8.25 5.96 -7.35
CA ASP A 46 7.92 4.53 -7.43
C ASP A 46 6.70 4.27 -8.34
N ILE A 47 5.89 5.29 -8.64
CA ILE A 47 4.62 5.16 -9.38
C ILE A 47 4.77 4.48 -10.75
N PRO A 48 5.75 4.84 -11.61
CA PRO A 48 5.90 4.21 -12.92
C PRO A 48 6.19 2.71 -12.81
N ALA A 49 7.12 2.32 -11.94
CA ALA A 49 7.50 0.92 -11.75
C ALA A 49 6.33 0.08 -11.19
N LEU A 50 5.58 0.64 -10.22
CA LEU A 50 4.38 -0.01 -9.70
C LEU A 50 3.29 -0.13 -10.77
N THR A 51 3.13 0.89 -11.62
CA THR A 51 2.14 0.86 -12.71
C THR A 51 2.45 -0.23 -13.72
N GLU A 52 3.71 -0.35 -14.15
CA GLU A 52 4.15 -1.42 -15.05
C GLU A 52 3.90 -2.80 -14.43
N HIS A 53 4.29 -2.99 -13.16
CA HIS A 53 4.09 -4.26 -12.47
C HIS A 53 2.62 -4.68 -12.38
N PHE A 54 1.72 -3.77 -11.99
CA PHE A 54 0.29 -4.07 -11.87
C PHE A 54 -0.39 -4.27 -13.22
N LEU A 55 0.06 -3.59 -14.28
CA LEU A 55 -0.46 -3.80 -15.64
C LEU A 55 -0.04 -5.16 -16.20
N ASP A 56 1.19 -5.59 -15.90
CA ASP A 56 1.67 -6.93 -16.25
C ASP A 56 0.90 -8.01 -15.48
N GLU A 57 0.69 -7.83 -14.16
CA GLU A 57 -0.09 -8.73 -13.33
C GLU A 57 -1.56 -8.83 -13.82
N ALA A 58 -2.19 -7.70 -14.10
CA ALA A 58 -3.56 -7.66 -14.62
C ALA A 58 -3.69 -8.29 -16.02
N GLY A 59 -2.73 -8.03 -16.92
CA GLY A 59 -2.68 -8.67 -18.23
C GLY A 59 -2.59 -10.19 -18.14
N GLN A 60 -1.73 -10.69 -17.26
CA GLN A 60 -1.60 -12.13 -16.99
C GLN A 60 -2.91 -12.73 -16.44
N ALA A 61 -3.57 -12.07 -15.49
CA ALA A 61 -4.83 -12.52 -14.92
C ALA A 61 -5.97 -12.59 -15.96
N MET A 62 -5.96 -11.69 -16.95
CA MET A 62 -6.97 -11.63 -18.01
C MET A 62 -6.59 -12.43 -19.27
N ALA A 63 -5.44 -13.14 -19.26
CA ALA A 63 -4.85 -13.82 -20.42
C ALA A 63 -4.70 -12.90 -21.65
N GLN A 64 -4.52 -11.60 -21.41
CA GLN A 64 -4.28 -10.58 -22.44
C GLN A 64 -2.80 -10.17 -22.43
N GLN A 65 -2.31 -9.65 -23.55
CA GLN A 65 -0.96 -9.09 -23.64
C GLN A 65 -0.77 -7.97 -22.59
N PRO A 66 0.46 -7.77 -22.09
CA PRO A 66 0.73 -6.73 -21.09
C PRO A 66 0.23 -5.38 -21.59
N LEU A 67 -0.67 -4.78 -20.81
CA LEU A 67 -1.34 -3.53 -21.15
C LEU A 67 -0.30 -2.41 -21.07
N LYS A 68 0.00 -1.76 -22.21
CA LYS A 68 0.86 -0.57 -22.19
C LYS A 68 0.08 0.61 -21.61
N PRO A 69 0.57 1.25 -20.53
CA PRO A 69 -0.08 2.45 -20.03
C PRO A 69 -0.02 3.55 -21.11
N PRO A 70 -1.14 4.25 -21.39
CA PRO A 70 -1.12 5.52 -22.09
C PRO A 70 -0.09 6.47 -21.47
N VAL A 71 0.68 7.18 -22.29
CA VAL A 71 1.75 8.08 -21.82
C VAL A 71 1.19 9.18 -20.89
N GLU A 72 -0.06 9.58 -21.10
CA GLU A 72 -0.81 10.55 -20.30
C GLU A 72 -1.22 10.03 -18.91
N LEU A 73 -1.28 8.71 -18.73
CA LEU A 73 -1.71 8.10 -17.47
C LEU A 73 -0.64 8.30 -16.39
N LEU A 74 0.65 8.17 -16.75
CA LEU A 74 1.75 8.39 -15.81
C LEU A 74 1.86 9.85 -15.37
N SER A 75 1.59 10.82 -16.26
CA SER A 75 1.56 12.23 -15.89
C SER A 75 0.38 12.57 -14.98
N PHE A 76 -0.78 11.91 -15.17
CA PHE A 76 -1.93 12.04 -14.30
C PHE A 76 -1.74 11.38 -12.91
N LEU A 77 -1.13 10.19 -12.85
CA LEU A 77 -0.83 9.51 -11.59
C LEU A 77 0.20 10.27 -10.73
N ARG A 78 1.11 11.02 -11.36
CA ARG A 78 2.08 11.88 -10.65
C ARG A 78 1.45 13.16 -10.07
N SER A 79 0.41 13.69 -10.71
CA SER A 79 -0.24 14.95 -10.30
C SER A 79 -1.37 14.74 -9.28
N THR A 80 -1.93 13.54 -9.22
CA THR A 80 -3.07 13.25 -8.35
C THR A 80 -2.68 13.23 -6.86
N THR A 81 -3.40 14.05 -6.09
CA THR A 81 -3.21 14.24 -4.64
C THR A 81 -4.35 13.61 -3.83
N SER A 82 -5.28 12.89 -4.47
CA SER A 82 -6.52 12.37 -3.85
C SER A 82 -6.52 10.84 -3.66
N PRO A 83 -7.09 10.29 -2.57
CA PRO A 83 -6.93 8.89 -2.17
C PRO A 83 -7.83 7.88 -2.90
N ALA A 84 -8.72 8.31 -3.79
CA ALA A 84 -9.91 7.53 -4.17
C ALA A 84 -9.79 6.72 -5.48
N ILE A 85 -8.75 6.92 -6.30
CA ILE A 85 -8.79 6.44 -7.70
C ILE A 85 -8.40 4.96 -7.84
N PHE A 86 -7.58 4.40 -6.94
CA PHE A 86 -7.10 3.03 -7.10
C PHE A 86 -8.16 1.96 -6.77
N VAL A 87 -9.24 2.32 -6.08
CA VAL A 87 -10.27 1.36 -5.63
C VAL A 87 -11.30 1.04 -6.74
N SER A 88 -11.35 1.82 -7.82
CA SER A 88 -12.43 1.69 -8.82
C SER A 88 -12.09 0.84 -10.05
N CYS A 89 -10.84 0.42 -10.25
CA CYS A 89 -10.42 -0.23 -11.50
C CYS A 89 -10.29 -1.76 -11.40
N VAL A 90 -10.35 -2.34 -10.19
CA VAL A 90 -10.29 -3.80 -9.99
C VAL A 90 -11.59 -4.31 -9.39
N ARG A 91 -12.69 -4.12 -10.11
CA ARG A 91 -13.92 -4.87 -9.87
C ARG A 91 -14.57 -5.29 -11.18
#